data_AF-A0A7Y3J665-F1
#
_entry.id   AF-A0A7Y3J665-F1
#
_cell.length_a   1.000
_cell.length_b   1.000
_cell.length_c   1.000
_cell.angle_alpha   90.00
_cell.angle_beta   90.00
_cell.angle_gamma   90.00
#
_symmetry.space_group_name_H-M   'P 1'
#
loop_
_entity.id
_entity.type
_entity.pdbx_description
1 polymer ?
#
loop_
_entity_poly.entity_id
_entity_poly.type
_entity_poly.pdbx_seq_one_letter_code
_entity_poly.pdbx_strand_id
1 'polypeptide(L)'
;MPTVHHARAAATAILSICATCSAAAATLCPAPPSAPAPPESLAIQDHRIHIESDSATLGADGNAVVSGKVLLLQDARRVSADRVSYDRRTGRIQVKGSVDFSDPHLRVQSDAGSYDQSGRASFSNAAFQLLDRSGRGFARRIAVRPNGAVRLDGVRYTTCPAGAEDWTLHATSIDLNTARQQGTARNAYLVFKGLPLFYTPYLSFPLGSERQSGFLYPSFAHTGNNGYSVSSPYYFNLAPNYDLTLTPGYMSARGVDLAGQYRYLTPTSSGQVDATFLPRDLQTHSERDYLHFAENTNLDPRNRVGVDIASVSDSSYFQDFAVGSAQTSVTFLERRA
;
A
#
# COMPACT_ATOMS: atom_id res chain seq x y z
N MET A 1 -58.81 -8.83 43.01
CA MET A 1 -60.08 -8.55 42.28
C MET A 1 -60.97 -7.73 43.20
N PRO A 2 -61.76 -6.72 42.74
CA PRO A 2 -61.89 -6.21 41.37
C PRO A 2 -61.89 -4.65 41.21
N THR A 3 -61.56 -4.23 39.97
CA THR A 3 -62.12 -3.16 39.12
C THR A 3 -62.42 -1.73 39.61
N VAL A 4 -61.83 -0.74 38.91
CA VAL A 4 -62.55 0.41 38.32
C VAL A 4 -61.97 0.73 36.91
N HIS A 5 -62.88 1.04 35.98
CA HIS A 5 -62.74 1.23 34.54
C HIS A 5 -62.50 2.69 34.10
N HIS A 6 -62.18 2.81 32.79
CA HIS A 6 -62.37 3.91 31.83
C HIS A 6 -61.10 4.72 31.47
N ALA A 7 -60.51 4.55 30.28
CA ALA A 7 -60.95 4.88 28.91
C ALA A 7 -60.67 6.35 28.52
N ARG A 8 -59.81 6.54 27.49
CA ARG A 8 -59.78 7.58 26.43
C ARG A 8 -58.41 7.49 25.73
N ALA A 9 -58.31 7.03 24.48
CA ALA A 9 -58.66 7.68 23.21
C ALA A 9 -57.65 8.78 22.77
N ALA A 10 -56.93 8.43 21.69
CA ALA A 10 -56.47 9.24 20.56
C ALA A 10 -55.54 10.45 20.76
N ALA A 11 -54.40 10.42 20.06
CA ALA A 11 -53.87 11.46 19.15
C ALA A 11 -52.33 11.34 19.12
N THR A 12 -51.65 10.94 18.05
CA THR A 12 -51.42 11.55 16.73
C THR A 12 -49.90 11.70 16.57
N ALA A 13 -49.42 11.14 15.46
CA ALA A 13 -48.12 11.28 14.80
C ALA A 13 -47.15 12.38 15.26
N ILE A 14 -45.88 12.00 15.52
CA ILE A 14 -44.70 12.80 15.17
C ILE A 14 -43.65 11.90 14.52
N LEU A 15 -43.52 12.13 13.20
CA LEU A 15 -42.32 12.10 12.36
C LEU A 15 -41.32 10.94 12.48
N SER A 16 -41.33 10.12 11.43
CA SER A 16 -40.16 9.82 10.61
C SER A 16 -39.03 10.85 10.75
N ILE A 17 -37.85 10.42 11.19
CA ILE A 17 -36.51 10.75 10.67
C ILE A 17 -35.52 9.86 11.44
N CYS A 18 -35.05 8.81 10.78
CA CYS A 18 -33.64 8.40 10.74
C CYS A 18 -33.52 7.08 9.95
N ALA A 19 -34.11 7.08 8.75
CA ALA A 19 -33.45 6.37 7.66
C ALA A 19 -32.21 7.18 7.30
N THR A 20 -31.14 6.49 6.92
CA THR A 20 -29.89 7.03 6.36
C THR A 20 -28.88 7.59 7.37
N CYS A 21 -28.16 6.69 8.05
CA CYS A 21 -26.75 6.93 8.36
C CYS A 21 -25.91 5.70 7.94
N SER A 22 -26.13 5.24 6.71
CA SER A 22 -25.27 4.28 6.01
C SER A 22 -24.89 4.88 4.67
N ALA A 23 -23.97 5.85 4.67
CA ALA A 23 -23.19 6.24 3.49
C ALA A 23 -22.21 7.38 3.84
N ALA A 24 -21.09 7.06 4.48
CA ALA A 24 -19.94 7.98 4.49
C ALA A 24 -18.57 7.28 4.60
N ALA A 25 -18.50 5.97 4.37
CA ALA A 25 -17.22 5.24 4.32
C ALA A 25 -16.63 5.13 2.90
N ALA A 26 -17.31 5.69 1.88
CA ALA A 26 -16.96 5.47 0.46
C ALA A 26 -16.29 6.66 -0.24
N THR A 27 -15.94 7.74 0.45
CA THR A 27 -15.58 9.03 -0.20
C THR A 27 -14.13 9.47 -0.04
N LEU A 28 -13.22 8.60 0.40
CA LEU A 28 -11.80 8.98 0.48
C LEU A 28 -11.06 8.84 -0.86
N CYS A 29 -11.58 8.06 -1.80
CA CYS A 29 -11.00 7.95 -3.14
C CYS A 29 -12.01 7.33 -4.11
N PRO A 30 -12.72 8.11 -4.95
CA PRO A 30 -13.50 7.53 -6.03
C PRO A 30 -12.55 6.77 -6.97
N ALA A 31 -12.96 5.56 -7.39
CA ALA A 31 -12.19 4.79 -8.35
C ALA A 31 -11.98 5.64 -9.62
N PRO A 32 -10.76 5.66 -10.18
CA PRO A 32 -10.51 6.41 -11.40
C PRO A 32 -11.44 5.89 -12.51
N PRO A 33 -11.98 6.78 -13.37
CA PRO A 33 -12.72 6.34 -14.54
C PRO A 33 -11.83 5.43 -15.38
N SER A 34 -12.38 4.30 -15.83
CA SER A 34 -11.67 3.39 -16.72
C SER A 34 -11.19 4.17 -17.94
N ALA A 35 -9.88 4.16 -18.20
CA ALA A 35 -9.34 4.74 -19.42
C ALA A 35 -10.04 4.07 -20.62
N PRO A 36 -10.48 4.85 -21.63
CA PRO A 36 -11.01 4.26 -22.85
C PRO A 36 -9.97 3.29 -23.42
N ALA A 37 -10.43 2.09 -23.78
CA ALA A 37 -9.59 1.09 -24.40
C ALA A 37 -8.86 1.74 -25.60
N PRO A 38 -7.54 1.50 -25.76
CA PRO A 38 -6.85 1.93 -26.96
C PRO A 38 -7.62 1.43 -28.20
N PRO A 39 -7.73 2.22 -29.28
CA PRO A 39 -8.36 1.74 -30.50
C PRO A 39 -7.71 0.43 -30.94
N GLU A 40 -8.53 -0.58 -31.20
CA GLU A 40 -8.16 -1.97 -31.51
C GLU A 40 -7.39 -2.13 -32.84
N SER A 41 -7.13 -1.03 -33.53
CA SER A 41 -6.42 -0.96 -34.80
C SER A 41 -5.03 -0.39 -34.57
N LEU A 42 -4.05 -1.28 -34.39
CA LEU A 42 -2.61 -1.16 -34.73
C LEU A 42 -1.79 -2.32 -34.12
N ALA A 43 -2.36 -3.53 -34.00
CA ALA A 43 -1.59 -4.72 -33.65
C ALA A 43 -0.71 -5.16 -34.83
N ILE A 44 0.32 -4.38 -35.15
CA ILE A 44 1.38 -4.80 -36.06
C ILE A 44 2.32 -5.70 -35.26
N GLN A 45 2.05 -7.01 -35.25
CA GLN A 45 2.97 -8.01 -34.70
C GLN A 45 4.06 -8.38 -35.72
N ASP A 46 4.86 -7.40 -36.14
CA ASP A 46 6.02 -7.62 -37.02
C ASP A 46 7.34 -7.37 -36.26
N HIS A 47 7.28 -6.99 -34.97
CA HIS A 47 8.41 -6.54 -34.14
C HIS A 47 9.21 -5.36 -34.74
N ARG A 48 8.76 -4.82 -35.88
CA ARG A 48 9.35 -3.68 -36.56
C ARG A 48 8.97 -2.39 -35.84
N ILE A 49 9.89 -1.43 -35.88
CA ILE A 49 9.65 -0.09 -35.40
C ILE A 49 9.04 0.70 -36.55
N HIS A 50 7.81 1.17 -36.37
CA HIS A 50 7.15 2.09 -37.28
C HIS A 50 7.38 3.52 -36.81
N ILE A 51 7.71 4.42 -37.74
CA ILE A 51 8.00 5.83 -37.46
C ILE A 51 7.17 6.68 -38.42
N GLU A 52 6.33 7.55 -37.87
CA GLU A 52 5.63 8.60 -38.60
C GLU A 52 6.15 9.97 -38.15
N SER A 53 6.32 10.90 -39.09
CA SER A 53 6.84 12.25 -38.82
C SER A 53 6.68 13.17 -40.01
N ASP A 54 6.77 14.48 -39.79
CA ASP A 54 6.77 15.48 -40.86
C ASP A 54 8.10 15.48 -41.66
N SER A 55 9.23 15.19 -41.00
CA SER A 55 10.55 15.22 -41.64
C SER A 55 11.52 14.21 -41.02
N ALA A 56 12.38 13.64 -41.87
CA ALA A 56 13.45 12.75 -41.47
C ALA A 56 14.72 13.04 -42.28
N THR A 57 15.86 13.14 -41.59
CA THR A 57 17.19 13.32 -42.19
C THR A 57 18.14 12.23 -41.71
N LEU A 58 18.88 11.63 -42.64
CA LEU A 58 19.92 10.64 -42.36
C LEU A 58 21.26 11.17 -42.86
N GLY A 59 22.21 11.36 -41.93
CA GLY A 59 23.58 11.74 -42.25
C GLY A 59 24.38 10.58 -42.82
N ALA A 60 25.43 10.89 -43.58
CA ALA A 60 26.35 9.88 -44.13
C ALA A 60 27.12 9.11 -43.04
N ASP A 61 27.23 9.70 -41.84
CA ASP A 61 27.77 9.08 -40.62
C ASP A 61 26.78 8.09 -39.95
N GLY A 62 25.58 7.95 -40.50
CA GLY A 62 24.50 7.11 -40.00
C GLY A 62 23.68 7.74 -38.87
N ASN A 63 23.98 8.98 -38.48
CA ASN A 63 23.16 9.71 -37.51
C ASN A 63 21.82 10.09 -38.15
N ALA A 64 20.73 9.94 -37.40
CA ALA A 64 19.40 10.26 -37.90
C ALA A 64 18.71 11.29 -37.01
N VAL A 65 17.94 12.17 -37.63
CA VAL A 65 17.05 13.11 -36.94
C VAL A 65 15.68 13.03 -37.58
N VAL A 66 14.67 12.84 -36.74
CA VAL A 66 13.25 12.79 -37.13
C VAL A 66 12.55 13.91 -36.36
N SER A 67 11.73 14.72 -37.02
CA SER A 67 11.12 15.91 -36.41
C SER A 67 9.73 16.21 -36.98
N GLY A 68 8.89 16.80 -36.13
CA GLY A 68 7.51 17.16 -36.44
C GLY A 68 6.57 15.98 -36.20
N LYS A 69 5.74 16.10 -35.15
CA LYS A 69 4.75 15.11 -34.70
C LYS A 69 5.25 13.67 -34.79
N VAL A 70 6.43 13.40 -34.22
CA VAL A 70 7.04 12.09 -34.33
C VAL A 70 6.22 11.09 -33.54
N LEU A 71 5.81 10.00 -34.19
CA LEU A 71 5.12 8.87 -33.59
C LEU A 71 5.91 7.60 -33.89
N LEU A 72 6.39 6.96 -32.82
CA LEU A 72 7.06 5.67 -32.84
C LEU A 72 6.10 4.62 -32.32
N LEU A 73 5.95 3.53 -33.06
CA LEU A 73 5.15 2.36 -32.66
C LEU A 73 6.01 1.10 -32.75
N GLN A 74 6.00 0.31 -31.69
CA GLN A 74 6.63 -1.01 -31.67
C GLN A 74 5.81 -1.93 -30.76
N ASP A 75 5.21 -2.97 -31.34
CA ASP A 75 4.28 -3.86 -30.64
C ASP A 75 3.18 -3.04 -29.92
N ALA A 76 3.05 -3.19 -28.59
CA ALA A 76 2.11 -2.43 -27.77
C ALA A 76 2.67 -1.09 -27.22
N ARG A 77 3.90 -0.71 -27.60
CA ARG A 77 4.56 0.52 -27.14
C ARG A 77 4.37 1.65 -28.13
N ARG A 78 4.07 2.82 -27.59
CA ARG A 78 3.92 4.07 -28.34
C ARG A 78 4.79 5.15 -27.73
N VAL A 79 5.49 5.90 -28.57
CA VAL A 79 6.21 7.12 -28.16
C VAL A 79 5.85 8.25 -29.10
N SER A 80 5.31 9.35 -28.58
CA SER A 80 5.22 10.61 -29.33
C SER A 80 6.21 11.64 -28.80
N ALA A 81 6.78 12.44 -29.69
CA ALA A 81 7.67 13.56 -29.33
C ALA A 81 7.78 14.58 -30.47
N ASP A 82 8.34 15.75 -30.17
CA ASP A 82 8.58 16.79 -31.19
C ASP A 82 9.80 16.45 -32.06
N ARG A 83 10.84 15.85 -31.46
CA ARG A 83 12.08 15.49 -32.12
C ARG A 83 12.71 14.22 -31.55
N VAL A 84 13.17 13.36 -32.45
CA VAL A 84 13.94 12.15 -32.16
C VAL A 84 15.29 12.25 -32.85
N SER A 85 16.38 11.95 -32.16
CA SER A 85 17.71 11.85 -32.75
C SER A 85 18.37 10.53 -32.38
N TYR A 86 19.00 9.88 -33.36
CA TYR A 86 19.75 8.66 -33.20
C TYR A 86 21.22 8.91 -33.51
N ASP A 87 22.09 8.56 -32.56
CA ASP A 87 23.53 8.59 -32.72
C ASP A 87 24.03 7.18 -33.05
N ARG A 88 24.58 6.99 -34.27
CA ARG A 88 25.02 5.69 -34.77
C ARG A 88 26.21 5.13 -34.02
N ARG A 89 27.13 5.99 -33.58
CA ARG A 89 28.37 5.61 -32.90
C ARG A 89 28.10 5.03 -31.51
N THR A 90 27.13 5.61 -30.80
CA THR A 90 26.77 5.22 -29.43
C THR A 90 25.54 4.32 -29.36
N GLY A 91 24.76 4.21 -30.45
CA GLY A 91 23.48 3.52 -30.46
C GLY A 91 22.41 4.19 -29.59
N ARG A 92 22.58 5.49 -29.29
CA ARG A 92 21.73 6.23 -28.35
C ARG A 92 20.64 7.01 -29.09
N ILE A 93 19.39 6.71 -28.75
CA ILE A 93 18.19 7.45 -29.14
C ILE A 93 17.93 8.52 -28.09
N GLN A 94 17.63 9.74 -28.53
CA GLN A 94 17.24 10.85 -27.68
C GLN A 94 15.92 11.41 -28.21
N VAL A 95 14.98 11.63 -27.30
CA VAL A 95 13.66 12.18 -27.57
C VAL A 95 13.54 13.49 -26.83
N LYS A 96 13.04 14.54 -27.49
CA LYS A 96 12.87 15.87 -26.90
C LYS A 96 11.55 16.48 -27.33
N GLY A 97 10.94 17.21 -26.40
CA GLY A 97 9.70 17.95 -26.61
C GLY A 97 8.48 17.04 -26.51
N SER A 98 7.57 17.39 -25.58
CA SER A 98 6.27 16.75 -25.36
C SER A 98 6.31 15.22 -25.45
N VAL A 99 7.26 14.59 -24.76
CA VAL A 99 7.48 13.15 -24.85
C VAL A 99 6.36 12.43 -24.12
N ASP A 100 5.58 11.60 -24.83
CA ASP A 100 4.54 10.74 -24.28
C ASP A 100 4.86 9.30 -24.64
N PHE A 101 5.34 8.54 -23.65
CA PHE A 101 5.56 7.11 -23.74
C PHE A 101 4.36 6.39 -23.13
N SER A 102 3.85 5.36 -23.80
CA SER A 102 2.85 4.47 -23.22
C SER A 102 3.07 3.03 -23.65
N ASP A 103 2.87 2.12 -22.71
CA ASP A 103 2.68 0.68 -22.94
C ASP A 103 1.39 0.22 -22.22
N PRO A 104 1.03 -1.08 -22.23
CA PRO A 104 -0.19 -1.55 -21.56
C PRO A 104 -0.26 -1.29 -20.05
N HIS A 105 0.88 -1.07 -19.38
CA HIS A 105 0.99 -1.05 -17.92
C HIS A 105 1.35 0.35 -17.39
N LEU A 106 1.96 1.21 -18.21
CA LEU A 106 2.56 2.47 -17.81
C LEU A 106 2.40 3.54 -18.89
N ARG A 107 2.06 4.75 -18.48
CA ARG A 107 2.21 5.98 -19.27
C ARG A 107 3.19 6.94 -18.60
N VAL A 108 4.09 7.53 -19.38
CA VAL A 108 5.08 8.53 -18.93
C VAL A 108 5.06 9.73 -19.87
N GLN A 109 4.79 10.90 -19.30
CA GLN A 109 4.88 12.19 -19.98
C GLN A 109 6.09 12.95 -19.45
N SER A 110 6.96 13.46 -20.34
CA SER A 110 8.24 14.06 -19.94
C SER A 110 8.75 15.11 -20.94
N ASP A 111 9.68 15.96 -20.50
CA ASP A 111 10.30 16.97 -21.37
C ASP A 111 11.27 16.35 -22.38
N ALA A 112 11.97 15.31 -21.95
CA ALA A 112 12.95 14.60 -22.75
C ALA A 112 13.15 13.18 -22.23
N GLY A 113 13.66 12.32 -23.12
CA GLY A 113 14.08 10.99 -22.76
C GLY A 113 15.27 10.50 -23.58
N SER A 114 15.81 9.36 -23.19
CA SER A 114 16.84 8.67 -23.95
C SER A 114 16.70 7.17 -23.81
N TYR A 115 17.14 6.44 -24.83
CA TYR A 115 17.24 4.99 -24.83
C TYR A 115 18.55 4.58 -25.51
N ASP A 116 19.20 3.52 -25.04
CA ASP A 116 20.35 2.92 -25.72
C ASP A 116 20.17 1.41 -25.94
N GLN A 117 21.00 0.84 -26.80
CA GLN A 117 20.94 -0.59 -27.16
C GLN A 117 21.21 -1.54 -25.99
N SER A 118 21.81 -1.05 -24.90
CA SER A 118 21.99 -1.85 -23.68
C SER A 118 20.72 -1.96 -22.84
N GLY A 119 19.65 -1.26 -23.22
CA GLY A 119 18.39 -1.21 -22.46
C GLY A 119 18.40 -0.14 -21.37
N ARG A 120 19.35 0.81 -21.37
CA ARG A 120 19.26 1.97 -20.47
C ARG A 120 18.26 2.96 -21.03
N ALA A 121 17.33 3.38 -20.19
CA ALA A 121 16.39 4.45 -20.50
C ALA A 121 16.47 5.57 -19.46
N SER A 122 16.13 6.79 -19.85
CA SER A 122 15.90 7.87 -18.89
C SER A 122 14.83 8.83 -19.36
N PHE A 123 14.14 9.44 -18.42
CA PHE A 123 13.14 10.49 -18.64
C PHE A 123 13.41 11.65 -17.67
N SER A 124 13.29 12.89 -18.13
CA SER A 124 13.46 14.10 -17.31
C SER A 124 12.13 14.82 -17.10
N ASN A 125 11.87 15.26 -15.88
CA ASN A 125 10.60 15.89 -15.45
C ASN A 125 9.40 15.03 -15.87
N ALA A 126 9.39 13.80 -15.40
CA ALA A 126 8.49 12.77 -15.84
C ALA A 126 7.26 12.66 -14.93
N ALA A 127 6.08 12.97 -15.45
CA ALA A 127 4.81 12.54 -14.88
C ALA A 127 4.54 11.10 -15.32
N PHE A 128 4.15 10.23 -14.39
CA PHE A 128 3.88 8.82 -14.67
C PHE A 128 2.53 8.39 -14.12
N GLN A 129 1.90 7.42 -14.79
CA GLN A 129 0.66 6.80 -14.38
C GLN A 129 0.73 5.29 -14.62
N LEU A 130 0.42 4.52 -13.58
CA LEU A 130 0.24 3.08 -13.67
C LEU A 130 -1.16 2.79 -14.21
N LEU A 131 -1.25 1.89 -15.18
CA LEU A 131 -2.49 1.58 -15.88
C LEU A 131 -3.19 0.35 -15.29
N ASP A 132 -2.45 -0.62 -14.74
CA ASP A 132 -3.03 -1.84 -14.15
C ASP A 132 -3.54 -1.64 -12.71
N ARG A 133 -3.15 -0.54 -12.07
CA ARG A 133 -3.47 -0.26 -10.67
C ARG A 133 -3.48 1.24 -10.43
N SER A 134 -4.23 1.65 -9.41
CA SER A 134 -4.23 3.06 -8.98
C SER A 134 -2.83 3.48 -8.55
N GLY A 135 -2.31 4.53 -9.18
CA GLY A 135 -0.98 5.04 -8.89
C GLY A 135 -0.52 6.02 -9.95
N ARG A 136 -0.20 7.23 -9.55
CA ARG A 136 0.39 8.24 -10.42
C ARG A 136 1.40 9.08 -9.65
N GLY A 137 2.22 9.80 -10.37
CA GLY A 137 3.20 10.64 -9.72
C GLY A 137 4.01 11.47 -10.68
N PHE A 138 5.01 12.12 -10.11
CA PHE A 138 6.01 12.89 -10.81
C PHE A 138 7.39 12.50 -10.27
N ALA A 139 8.38 12.46 -11.14
CA ALA A 139 9.77 12.35 -10.78
C ALA A 139 10.61 13.30 -11.63
N ARG A 140 11.52 14.05 -11.00
CA ARG A 140 12.46 14.92 -11.71
C ARG A 140 13.33 14.13 -12.69
N ARG A 141 13.68 12.90 -12.34
CA ARG A 141 14.36 11.96 -13.24
C ARG A 141 13.89 10.54 -12.99
N ILE A 142 13.63 9.80 -14.06
CA ILE A 142 13.47 8.34 -14.05
C ILE A 142 14.64 7.75 -14.84
N ALA A 143 15.33 6.76 -14.29
CA ALA A 143 16.42 6.06 -14.95
C ALA A 143 16.20 4.54 -14.85
N VAL A 144 16.23 3.87 -15.99
CA VAL A 144 16.11 2.42 -16.12
C VAL A 144 17.47 1.85 -16.45
N ARG A 145 17.89 0.82 -15.72
CA ARG A 145 19.14 0.09 -15.95
C ARG A 145 18.88 -1.18 -16.77
N PRO A 146 19.91 -1.73 -17.46
CA PRO A 146 19.77 -2.94 -18.28
C PRO A 146 19.23 -4.15 -17.53
N ASN A 147 19.52 -4.23 -16.22
CA ASN A 147 19.06 -5.31 -15.35
C ASN A 147 17.61 -5.12 -14.86
N GLY A 148 16.86 -4.16 -15.42
CA GLY A 148 15.48 -3.86 -15.03
C GLY A 148 15.34 -3.02 -13.75
N ALA A 149 16.44 -2.65 -13.08
CA ALA A 149 16.36 -1.78 -11.91
C ALA A 149 16.00 -0.35 -12.33
N VAL A 150 15.02 0.24 -11.65
CA VAL A 150 14.54 1.60 -11.93
C VAL A 150 14.90 2.51 -10.76
N ARG A 151 15.39 3.70 -11.05
CA ARG A 151 15.63 4.75 -10.07
C ARG A 151 14.83 5.99 -10.43
N LEU A 152 14.08 6.50 -9.47
CA LEU A 152 13.36 7.75 -9.55
C LEU A 152 13.99 8.75 -8.58
N ASP A 153 14.28 9.96 -9.03
CA ASP A 153 14.84 11.04 -8.20
C ASP A 153 13.83 12.21 -8.10
N GLY A 154 13.66 12.76 -6.89
CA GLY A 154 12.70 13.84 -6.61
C GLY A 154 11.26 13.43 -6.89
N VAL A 155 10.75 12.47 -6.12
CA VAL A 155 9.50 11.78 -6.40
C VAL A 155 8.34 12.37 -5.60
N ARG A 156 7.19 12.50 -6.26
CA ARG A 156 5.86 12.70 -5.68
C ARG A 156 4.96 11.58 -6.18
N TYR A 157 4.28 10.86 -5.30
CA TYR A 157 3.42 9.74 -5.63
C TYR A 157 2.09 9.82 -4.90
N THR A 158 1.01 9.40 -5.54
CA THR A 158 -0.32 9.26 -4.93
C THR A 158 -1.11 8.17 -5.65
N THR A 159 -2.01 7.51 -4.91
CA THR A 159 -3.03 6.63 -5.52
C THR A 159 -4.35 7.36 -5.77
N CYS A 160 -4.48 8.61 -5.34
CA CYS A 160 -5.69 9.38 -5.56
C CYS A 160 -5.85 9.75 -7.06
N PRO A 161 -7.09 9.85 -7.56
CA PRO A 161 -7.36 10.25 -8.93
C PRO A 161 -6.84 11.67 -9.23
N ALA A 162 -6.74 12.01 -10.51
CA ALA A 162 -6.39 13.37 -10.91
C ALA A 162 -7.45 14.36 -10.37
N GLY A 163 -7.01 15.48 -9.81
CA GLY A 163 -7.88 16.53 -9.26
C GLY A 163 -8.27 16.37 -7.79
N ALA A 164 -8.00 15.23 -7.15
CA ALA A 164 -8.15 15.03 -5.70
C ALA A 164 -6.86 14.47 -5.13
N GLU A 165 -6.11 15.26 -4.36
CA GLU A 165 -4.83 14.83 -3.78
C GLU A 165 -4.89 14.91 -2.27
N ASP A 166 -5.71 14.04 -1.69
CA ASP A 166 -5.93 13.96 -0.26
C ASP A 166 -4.65 13.55 0.47
N TRP A 167 -3.82 12.73 -0.18
CA TRP A 167 -2.49 12.40 0.30
C TRP A 167 -1.47 12.32 -0.84
N THR A 168 -0.22 12.64 -0.51
CA THR A 168 0.93 12.49 -1.40
C THR A 168 2.14 12.00 -0.62
N LEU A 169 2.87 11.04 -1.19
CA LEU A 169 4.17 10.60 -0.69
C LEU A 169 5.25 11.32 -1.48
N HIS A 170 6.16 11.98 -0.77
CA HIS A 170 7.34 12.60 -1.35
C HIS A 170 8.58 11.81 -0.94
N ALA A 171 9.55 11.69 -1.84
CA ALA A 171 10.83 11.05 -1.53
C ALA A 171 11.97 11.67 -2.32
N THR A 172 13.17 11.72 -1.73
CA THR A 172 14.36 12.19 -2.44
C THR A 172 14.74 11.23 -3.57
N SER A 173 14.65 9.94 -3.31
CA SER A 173 14.80 8.91 -4.33
C SER A 173 14.01 7.66 -4.01
N ILE A 174 13.57 6.97 -5.06
CA ILE A 174 13.00 5.63 -5.00
C ILE A 174 13.80 4.71 -5.92
N ASP A 175 14.32 3.62 -5.38
CA ASP A 175 14.99 2.56 -6.13
C ASP A 175 14.04 1.34 -6.19
N LEU A 176 13.71 0.87 -7.38
CA LEU A 176 12.89 -0.32 -7.62
C LEU A 176 13.79 -1.44 -8.14
N ASN A 177 13.85 -2.53 -7.39
CA ASN A 177 14.60 -3.73 -7.74
C ASN A 177 13.63 -4.85 -8.11
N THR A 178 13.46 -5.08 -9.41
CA THR A 178 12.57 -6.12 -9.94
C THR A 178 13.06 -7.53 -9.65
N ALA A 179 14.37 -7.77 -9.57
CA ALA A 179 14.92 -9.08 -9.21
C ALA A 179 14.60 -9.47 -7.76
N ARG A 180 14.55 -8.50 -6.85
CA ARG A 180 14.16 -8.70 -5.44
C ARG A 180 12.68 -8.40 -5.15
N GLN A 181 11.90 -8.01 -6.16
CA GLN A 181 10.52 -7.55 -6.00
C GLN A 181 10.36 -6.50 -4.87
N GLN A 182 11.32 -5.58 -4.75
CA GLN A 182 11.41 -4.64 -3.64
C GLN A 182 11.67 -3.22 -4.12
N GLY A 183 10.88 -2.28 -3.60
CA GLY A 183 11.08 -0.85 -3.72
C GLY A 183 11.69 -0.27 -2.43
N THR A 184 12.50 0.77 -2.58
CA THR A 184 13.13 1.46 -1.46
C THR A 184 13.07 2.97 -1.68
N ALA A 185 12.38 3.67 -0.80
CA ALA A 185 12.32 5.13 -0.76
C ALA A 185 13.25 5.69 0.32
N ARG A 186 13.94 6.78 0.01
CA ARG A 186 14.86 7.49 0.92
C ARG A 186 14.35 8.90 1.22
N ASN A 187 14.45 9.29 2.49
CA ASN A 187 13.94 10.56 3.02
C ASN A 187 12.49 10.78 2.57
N ALA A 188 11.65 9.77 2.83
CA ALA A 188 10.26 9.80 2.43
C ALA A 188 9.42 10.54 3.47
N TYR A 189 8.47 11.35 3.02
CA TYR A 189 7.50 11.97 3.90
C TYR A 189 6.10 11.92 3.31
N LEU A 190 5.11 11.67 4.16
CA LEU A 190 3.70 11.63 3.82
C LEU A 190 3.08 13.00 4.10
N VAL A 191 2.41 13.55 3.11
CA VAL A 191 1.61 14.78 3.22
C VAL A 191 0.14 14.40 3.09
N PHE A 192 -0.69 14.78 4.04
CA PHE A 192 -2.14 14.60 4.01
C PHE A 192 -2.82 15.97 4.05
N LYS A 193 -3.68 16.27 3.08
CA LYS A 193 -4.38 17.57 2.93
C LYS A 193 -3.43 18.78 3.09
N GLY A 194 -2.21 18.66 2.56
CA GLY A 194 -1.17 19.70 2.61
C GLY A 194 -0.30 19.70 3.89
N LEU A 195 -0.61 18.89 4.90
CA LEU A 195 0.15 18.79 6.15
C LEU A 195 1.10 17.59 6.15
N PRO A 196 2.41 17.76 6.39
CA PRO A 196 3.34 16.65 6.53
C PRO A 196 3.08 15.91 7.85
N LEU A 197 2.68 14.64 7.78
CA LEU A 197 2.30 13.85 8.95
C LEU A 197 3.41 12.91 9.43
N PHE A 198 4.18 12.36 8.51
CA PHE A 198 5.15 11.31 8.83
C PHE A 198 6.38 11.45 7.97
N TYR A 199 7.56 11.32 8.59
CA TYR A 199 8.85 11.26 7.92
C TYR A 199 9.53 9.94 8.25
N THR A 200 10.17 9.34 7.25
CA THR A 200 11.08 8.22 7.42
C THR A 200 12.33 8.39 6.58
N PRO A 201 13.53 8.20 7.15
CA PRO A 201 14.77 8.23 6.38
C PRO A 201 14.85 7.07 5.38
N TYR A 202 14.17 5.95 5.66
CA TYR A 202 14.21 4.73 4.86
C TYR A 202 12.87 3.98 4.93
N LEU A 203 12.25 3.77 3.77
CA LEU A 203 11.02 2.99 3.63
C LEU A 203 11.21 1.91 2.56
N SER A 204 10.99 0.65 2.94
CA SER A 204 10.98 -0.48 2.01
C SER A 204 9.54 -0.93 1.77
N PHE A 205 9.23 -1.31 0.53
CA PHE A 205 7.90 -1.81 0.16
C PHE A 205 7.98 -2.89 -0.93
N PRO A 206 7.05 -3.85 -0.97
CA PRO A 206 7.01 -4.87 -2.01
C PRO A 206 6.55 -4.28 -3.36
N LEU A 207 7.06 -4.81 -4.47
CA LEU A 207 6.60 -4.47 -5.83
C LEU A 207 5.42 -5.34 -6.30
N GLY A 208 5.22 -6.48 -5.66
CA GLY A 208 4.17 -7.47 -5.94
C GLY A 208 3.40 -7.87 -4.67
N SER A 209 2.82 -9.06 -4.68
CA SER A 209 2.03 -9.62 -3.56
C SER A 209 2.87 -10.33 -2.49
N GLU A 210 4.19 -10.35 -2.65
CA GLU A 210 5.11 -11.01 -1.72
C GLU A 210 5.09 -10.32 -0.35
N ARG A 211 5.03 -11.11 0.71
CA ARG A 211 5.10 -10.62 2.09
C ARG A 211 6.52 -10.14 2.39
N GLN A 212 6.66 -8.97 3.01
CA GLN A 212 7.96 -8.41 3.40
C GLN A 212 7.95 -7.98 4.87
N SER A 213 9.07 -8.22 5.55
CA SER A 213 9.28 -7.71 6.91
C SER A 213 9.39 -6.18 6.92
N GLY A 214 8.84 -5.54 7.94
CA GLY A 214 8.88 -4.09 8.08
C GLY A 214 7.92 -3.54 9.12
N PHE A 215 7.99 -2.23 9.33
CA PHE A 215 7.04 -1.52 10.17
C PHE A 215 5.65 -1.51 9.53
N LEU A 216 4.64 -1.87 10.33
CA LEU A 216 3.24 -1.63 10.00
C LEU A 216 2.84 -0.22 10.47
N TYR A 217 1.63 0.22 10.11
CA TYR A 217 1.13 1.52 10.55
C TYR A 217 1.04 1.58 12.08
N PRO A 218 1.55 2.64 12.70
CA PRO A 218 1.36 2.83 14.12
C PRO A 218 -0.11 3.12 14.43
N SER A 219 -0.56 2.72 15.61
CA SER A 219 -1.89 3.07 16.11
C SER A 219 -1.79 4.09 17.23
N PHE A 220 -2.77 5.00 17.29
CA PHE A 220 -2.91 5.99 18.35
C PHE A 220 -4.30 5.83 18.96
N ALA A 221 -4.39 5.84 20.28
CA ALA A 221 -5.66 5.71 21.00
C ALA A 221 -5.68 6.62 22.23
N HIS A 222 -6.89 6.91 22.73
CA HIS A 222 -7.08 7.56 24.01
C HIS A 222 -8.24 6.93 24.77
N THR A 223 -7.99 6.37 25.95
CA THR A 223 -9.02 5.80 26.82
C THR A 223 -8.86 6.32 28.25
N GLY A 224 -9.94 6.27 29.04
CA GLY A 224 -9.89 6.68 30.45
C GLY A 224 -8.89 5.86 31.27
N ASN A 225 -8.76 4.56 30.97
CA ASN A 225 -7.89 3.64 31.71
C ASN A 225 -6.43 3.71 31.27
N ASN A 226 -6.13 3.96 30.00
CA ASN A 226 -4.76 3.87 29.45
C ASN A 226 -4.16 5.24 29.08
N GLY A 227 -4.97 6.30 29.13
CA GLY A 227 -4.60 7.64 28.68
C GLY A 227 -4.35 7.65 27.18
N TYR A 228 -3.43 8.52 26.73
CA TYR A 228 -2.90 8.47 25.37
C TYR A 228 -2.02 7.23 25.19
N SER A 229 -2.26 6.51 24.10
CA SER A 229 -1.51 5.32 23.72
C SER A 229 -0.96 5.43 22.31
N VAL A 230 0.24 4.89 22.09
CA VAL A 230 0.85 4.70 20.78
C VAL A 230 1.44 3.29 20.69
N SER A 231 1.25 2.61 19.56
CA SER A 231 1.92 1.34 19.30
C SER A 231 2.46 1.30 17.88
N SER A 232 3.57 0.60 17.66
CA SER A 232 4.25 0.56 16.36
C SER A 232 4.64 -0.88 16.00
N PRO A 233 3.80 -1.62 15.28
CA PRO A 233 4.07 -3.02 14.97
C PRO A 233 5.22 -3.16 13.98
N TYR A 234 6.05 -4.17 14.17
CA TYR A 234 7.04 -4.65 13.21
C TYR A 234 6.71 -6.09 12.83
N TYR A 235 6.42 -6.30 11.55
CA TYR A 235 6.13 -7.60 10.97
C TYR A 235 7.43 -8.28 10.52
N PHE A 236 7.60 -9.54 10.87
CA PHE A 236 8.68 -10.42 10.45
C PHE A 236 8.09 -11.52 9.57
N ASN A 237 8.39 -11.46 8.27
CA ASN A 237 8.16 -12.58 7.36
C ASN A 237 9.30 -13.60 7.54
N LEU A 238 9.10 -14.60 8.42
CA LEU A 238 10.15 -15.57 8.76
C LEU A 238 10.27 -16.67 7.72
N ALA A 239 9.13 -17.24 7.30
CA ALA A 239 9.04 -18.24 6.23
C ALA A 239 7.66 -18.16 5.54
N PRO A 240 7.45 -18.82 4.38
CA PRO A 240 6.15 -18.80 3.69
C PRO A 240 4.97 -19.31 4.53
N ASN A 241 5.26 -20.13 5.54
CA ASN A 241 4.28 -20.83 6.35
C ASN A 241 4.19 -20.34 7.80
N TYR A 242 4.99 -19.35 8.23
CA TYR A 242 4.87 -18.75 9.55
C TYR A 242 5.46 -17.33 9.62
N ASP A 243 4.86 -16.50 10.48
CA ASP A 243 5.24 -15.11 10.68
C ASP A 243 5.17 -14.69 12.15
N LEU A 244 5.84 -13.58 12.46
CA LEU A 244 5.86 -12.97 13.80
C LEU A 244 5.61 -11.47 13.66
N THR A 245 4.74 -10.90 14.48
CA THR A 245 4.57 -9.45 14.62
C THR A 245 4.92 -9.05 16.05
N LEU A 246 5.90 -8.17 16.22
CA LEU A 246 6.22 -7.58 17.52
C LEU A 246 5.73 -6.14 17.55
N THR A 247 4.96 -5.79 18.57
CA THR A 247 4.30 -4.49 18.70
C THR A 247 4.71 -3.86 20.03
N PRO A 248 5.79 -3.06 20.06
CA PRO A 248 6.04 -2.17 21.19
C PRO A 248 4.90 -1.16 21.31
N GLY A 249 4.41 -0.99 22.54
CA GLY A 249 3.38 -0.03 22.89
C GLY A 249 3.80 0.86 24.03
N TYR A 250 3.18 2.03 24.09
CA TYR A 250 3.30 2.97 25.19
C TYR A 250 1.93 3.51 25.53
N MET A 251 1.59 3.47 26.81
CA MET A 251 0.37 4.02 27.40
C MET A 251 0.78 5.04 28.45
N SER A 252 0.39 6.30 28.26
CA SER A 252 0.75 7.40 29.17
C SER A 252 0.36 7.14 30.63
N ALA A 253 -0.74 6.41 30.86
CA ALA A 253 -1.21 6.11 32.21
C ALA A 253 -0.65 4.80 32.79
N ARG A 254 -0.11 3.88 31.98
CA ARG A 254 0.27 2.51 32.42
C ARG A 254 1.70 2.09 32.13
N GLY A 255 2.40 2.73 31.19
CA GLY A 255 3.80 2.43 30.86
C GLY A 255 3.99 1.79 29.49
N VAL A 256 5.10 1.07 29.32
CA VAL A 256 5.52 0.46 28.06
C VAL A 256 5.23 -1.04 28.09
N ASP A 257 4.55 -1.54 27.06
CA ASP A 257 4.30 -2.97 26.86
C ASP A 257 4.95 -3.47 25.56
N LEU A 258 5.03 -4.78 25.45
CA LEU A 258 5.40 -5.47 24.21
C LEU A 258 4.40 -6.58 23.93
N ALA A 259 3.69 -6.46 22.81
CA ALA A 259 2.85 -7.52 22.29
C ALA A 259 3.58 -8.31 21.19
N GLY A 260 3.34 -9.61 21.12
CA GLY A 260 3.86 -10.52 20.11
C GLY A 260 2.74 -11.39 19.56
N GLN A 261 2.62 -11.47 18.24
CA GLN A 261 1.70 -12.39 17.56
C GLN A 261 2.51 -13.29 16.64
N TYR A 262 2.49 -14.59 16.90
CA TYR A 262 3.09 -15.61 16.05
C TYR A 262 1.99 -16.41 15.37
N ARG A 263 2.08 -16.60 14.06
CA ARG A 263 1.10 -17.39 13.30
C ARG A 263 1.82 -18.41 12.45
N TYR A 264 1.22 -19.59 12.29
CA TYR A 264 1.72 -20.62 11.41
C TYR A 264 0.60 -21.36 10.69
N LEU A 265 0.93 -21.86 9.50
CA LEU A 265 0.03 -22.64 8.65
C LEU A 265 0.82 -23.76 7.98
N THR A 266 0.55 -25.00 8.35
CA THR A 266 1.06 -26.21 7.70
C THR A 266 -0.05 -26.86 6.86
N PRO A 267 0.24 -27.90 6.06
CA PRO A 267 -0.80 -28.60 5.31
C PRO A 267 -1.91 -29.21 6.18
N THR A 268 -1.62 -29.52 7.43
CA THR A 268 -2.55 -30.17 8.36
C THR A 268 -2.98 -29.28 9.51
N SER A 269 -2.25 -28.19 9.80
CA SER A 269 -2.42 -27.43 11.03
C SER A 269 -2.41 -25.92 10.78
N SER A 270 -3.16 -25.16 11.56
CA SER A 270 -3.11 -23.70 11.58
C SER A 270 -3.20 -23.23 13.02
N GLY A 271 -2.34 -22.31 13.44
CA GLY A 271 -2.37 -21.81 14.80
C GLY A 271 -1.83 -20.40 14.95
N GLN A 272 -2.14 -19.81 16.10
CA GLN A 272 -1.77 -18.48 16.51
C GLN A 272 -1.40 -18.47 17.99
N VAL A 273 -0.32 -17.76 18.32
CA VAL A 273 0.08 -17.43 19.69
C VAL A 273 0.09 -15.92 19.80
N ASP A 274 -0.72 -15.37 20.69
CA ASP A 274 -0.65 -13.97 21.10
C ASP A 274 -0.08 -13.89 22.51
N ALA A 275 0.91 -13.02 22.70
CA ALA A 275 1.49 -12.73 24.00
C ALA A 275 1.57 -11.22 24.20
N THR A 276 1.31 -10.72 25.39
CA THR A 276 1.53 -9.31 25.75
C THR A 276 2.17 -9.25 27.12
N PHE A 277 3.15 -8.37 27.27
CA PHE A 277 3.91 -8.23 28.50
C PHE A 277 4.09 -6.75 28.84
N LEU A 278 3.58 -6.35 30.00
CA LEU A 278 3.75 -5.04 30.61
C LEU A 278 4.52 -5.23 31.93
N PRO A 279 5.83 -5.00 31.97
CA PRO A 279 6.68 -5.31 33.12
C PRO A 279 6.35 -4.50 34.38
N ARG A 280 5.82 -3.29 34.20
CA ARG A 280 5.39 -2.43 35.30
C ARG A 280 4.23 -1.57 34.85
N ASP A 281 3.04 -1.92 35.32
CA ASP A 281 1.86 -1.07 35.24
C ASP A 281 1.99 0.08 36.25
N LEU A 282 1.99 1.32 35.75
CA LEU A 282 2.15 2.52 36.56
C LEU A 282 0.96 2.80 37.50
N GLN A 283 -0.22 2.20 37.26
CA GLN A 283 -1.40 2.36 38.11
C GLN A 283 -1.45 1.33 39.23
N THR A 284 -1.21 0.05 38.89
CA THR A 284 -1.32 -1.06 39.84
C THR A 284 -0.01 -1.43 40.50
N HIS A 285 1.12 -0.90 39.99
CA HIS A 285 2.48 -1.25 40.39
C HIS A 285 2.79 -2.76 40.29
N SER A 286 2.09 -3.46 39.39
CA SER A 286 2.27 -4.89 39.14
C SER A 286 2.76 -5.16 37.73
N GLU A 287 3.28 -6.36 37.51
CA GLU A 287 3.46 -6.92 36.17
C GLU A 287 2.08 -7.34 35.62
N ARG A 288 1.86 -7.16 34.32
CA ARG A 288 0.63 -7.60 33.63
C ARG A 288 1.01 -8.39 32.38
N ASP A 289 0.39 -9.54 32.20
CA ASP A 289 0.65 -10.41 31.06
C ASP A 289 -0.62 -11.05 30.50
N TYR A 290 -0.56 -11.37 29.21
CA TYR A 290 -1.57 -12.14 28.50
C TYR A 290 -0.88 -13.12 27.58
N LEU A 291 -1.39 -14.34 27.54
CA LEU A 291 -1.01 -15.39 26.62
C LEU A 291 -2.27 -16.06 26.09
N HIS A 292 -2.38 -16.17 24.77
CA HIS A 292 -3.41 -16.93 24.10
C HIS A 292 -2.80 -17.82 23.03
N PHE A 293 -3.18 -19.09 23.06
CA PHE A 293 -2.77 -20.09 22.09
C PHE A 293 -4.02 -20.75 21.52
N ALA A 294 -4.20 -20.60 20.21
CA ALA A 294 -5.27 -21.24 19.47
C ALA A 294 -4.68 -22.04 18.32
N GLU A 295 -5.06 -23.31 18.21
CA GLU A 295 -4.60 -24.22 17.16
C GLU A 295 -5.75 -25.08 16.63
N ASN A 296 -5.71 -25.38 15.34
CA ASN A 296 -6.55 -26.37 14.70
C ASN A 296 -5.69 -27.29 13.86
N THR A 297 -5.80 -28.61 14.11
CA THR A 297 -5.00 -29.64 13.45
C THR A 297 -5.89 -30.76 12.94
N ASN A 298 -5.83 -31.02 11.64
CA ASN A 298 -6.45 -32.17 11.00
C ASN A 298 -5.47 -33.34 11.08
N LEU A 299 -5.76 -34.32 11.94
CA LEU A 299 -4.95 -35.54 12.05
C LEU A 299 -5.15 -36.44 10.82
N ASP A 300 -6.38 -36.48 10.31
CA ASP A 300 -6.80 -37.15 9.07
C ASP A 300 -8.08 -36.47 8.50
N PRO A 301 -8.62 -36.89 7.35
CA PRO A 301 -9.79 -36.23 6.74
C PRO A 301 -11.08 -36.23 7.58
N ARG A 302 -11.15 -36.97 8.68
CA ARG A 302 -12.34 -37.08 9.54
C ARG A 302 -12.09 -36.59 10.96
N ASN A 303 -10.84 -36.59 11.41
CA ASN A 303 -10.46 -36.24 12.78
C ASN A 303 -9.76 -34.88 12.83
N ARG A 304 -10.37 -33.94 13.55
CA ARG A 304 -9.83 -32.60 13.81
C ARG A 304 -9.69 -32.39 15.32
N VAL A 305 -8.53 -31.89 15.72
CA VAL A 305 -8.22 -31.44 17.07
C VAL A 305 -8.18 -29.92 17.06
N GLY A 306 -8.80 -29.29 18.05
CA GLY A 306 -8.76 -27.84 18.24
C GLY A 306 -8.36 -27.54 19.68
N VAL A 307 -7.34 -26.71 19.86
CA VAL A 307 -6.84 -26.26 21.16
C VAL A 307 -7.10 -24.76 21.26
N ASP A 308 -7.66 -24.32 22.39
CA ASP A 308 -7.86 -22.90 22.71
C ASP A 308 -7.56 -22.68 24.20
N ILE A 309 -6.43 -22.03 24.47
CA ILE A 309 -5.91 -21.82 25.81
C ILE A 309 -5.56 -20.35 25.98
N ALA A 310 -6.23 -19.69 26.94
CA ALA A 310 -5.89 -18.34 27.36
C ALA A 310 -5.45 -18.26 28.84
N SER A 311 -4.50 -17.37 29.11
CA SER A 311 -3.98 -17.03 30.43
C SER A 311 -3.77 -15.52 30.54
N VAL A 312 -4.03 -14.98 31.72
CA VAL A 312 -3.84 -13.56 32.06
C VAL A 312 -3.25 -13.45 33.46
N SER A 313 -2.56 -12.36 33.74
CA SER A 313 -1.99 -12.04 35.06
C SER A 313 -3.03 -11.89 36.16
N ASP A 314 -4.22 -11.36 35.83
CA ASP A 314 -5.25 -10.97 36.80
C ASP A 314 -6.65 -10.91 36.16
N SER A 315 -7.67 -10.90 37.02
CA SER A 315 -9.08 -10.91 36.60
C SER A 315 -9.55 -9.60 35.94
N SER A 316 -8.83 -8.48 36.09
CA SER A 316 -9.18 -7.19 35.50
C SER A 316 -8.52 -6.93 34.15
N TYR A 317 -7.65 -7.81 33.65
CA TYR A 317 -6.85 -7.60 32.45
C TYR A 317 -7.67 -7.10 31.24
N PHE A 318 -8.76 -7.79 30.87
CA PHE A 318 -9.57 -7.37 29.72
C PHE A 318 -10.38 -6.11 29.99
N GLN A 319 -10.70 -5.76 31.23
CA GLN A 319 -11.37 -4.49 31.53
C GLN A 319 -10.42 -3.30 31.31
N ASP A 320 -9.12 -3.53 31.52
CA ASP A 320 -8.08 -2.52 31.35
C ASP A 320 -7.61 -2.38 29.90
N PHE A 321 -7.42 -3.50 29.19
CA PHE A 321 -6.72 -3.52 27.90
C PHE A 321 -7.57 -3.90 26.69
N ALA A 322 -8.80 -4.42 26.86
CA ALA A 322 -9.59 -4.82 25.71
C ALA A 322 -9.94 -3.62 24.81
N VAL A 323 -9.63 -3.75 23.52
CA VAL A 323 -9.98 -2.76 22.51
C VAL A 323 -11.00 -3.38 21.56
N GLY A 324 -12.22 -2.82 21.53
CA GLY A 324 -13.33 -3.31 20.71
C GLY A 324 -14.27 -4.28 21.43
N SER A 325 -15.50 -4.39 20.93
CA SER A 325 -16.63 -5.08 21.60
C SER A 325 -16.44 -6.57 21.84
N ALA A 326 -15.61 -7.24 21.03
CA ALA A 326 -15.33 -8.66 21.14
C ALA A 326 -14.44 -9.03 22.35
N GLN A 327 -13.51 -8.15 22.73
CA GLN A 327 -12.62 -8.38 23.88
C GLN A 327 -13.15 -7.76 25.18
N THR A 328 -13.95 -6.69 25.12
CA THR A 328 -14.52 -6.04 26.32
C THR A 328 -15.64 -6.85 26.98
N SER A 329 -16.09 -7.93 26.33
CA SER A 329 -17.19 -8.80 26.81
C SER A 329 -16.69 -10.15 27.35
N VAL A 330 -15.37 -10.36 27.43
CA VAL A 330 -14.80 -11.62 27.92
C VAL A 330 -15.03 -11.72 29.43
N THR A 331 -16.02 -12.52 29.82
CA THR A 331 -16.38 -12.78 31.22
C THR A 331 -15.71 -14.06 31.75
N PHE A 332 -15.30 -14.96 30.85
CA PHE A 332 -14.62 -16.23 31.14
C PHE A 332 -13.50 -16.45 30.12
N LEU A 333 -12.35 -16.95 30.59
CA LEU A 333 -11.25 -17.38 29.72
C LEU A 333 -11.56 -18.78 29.20
N GLU A 334 -11.50 -18.97 27.89
CA GLU A 334 -11.57 -20.31 27.32
C GLU A 334 -10.29 -21.09 27.66
N ARG A 335 -10.50 -22.31 28.17
CA ARG A 335 -9.48 -23.33 28.40
C ARG A 335 -10.06 -24.65 27.92
N ARG A 336 -9.84 -24.94 26.65
CA ARG A 336 -10.32 -26.16 25.99
C ARG A 336 -9.17 -26.79 25.22
N ALA A 337 -8.99 -28.09 25.43
CA ALA A 337 -8.07 -28.93 24.67
C ALA A 337 -8.86 -30.08 24.04
#